data_AF-A0A6C7NAA5-F1
#
_entry.id   AF-A0A6C7NAA5-F1
#
_cell.length_a   1.000
_cell.length_b   1.000
_cell.length_c   1.000
_cell.angle_alpha   90.00
_cell.angle_beta   90.00
_cell.angle_gamma   90.00
#
_symmetry.space_group_name_H-M   'P 1'
#
loop_
_entity.id
_entity.type
_entity.pdbx_description
1 polymer ?
#
loop_
_entity_poly.entity_id
_entity_poly.type
_entity_poly.pdbx_seq_one_letter_code
_entity_poly.pdbx_strand_id
1 'polypeptide(L)'
;AKKDERVKIFQNDENLGTFATRNLGVLKSRADFIMFLDSDDFLALNACEVALTKIKQGFDLLCFDAFVHRVKTKQFYRFKQDEVFNQKEFLEFLSKQRHFCWSVWAKCFRKDMILKIFEKIKIDERLSYGEDVLFCYVYFMFCEKIAVFKTCIYHYEFNPNGRYENKNKEILNQNYHDKKKSNEIIKRLSKEFIHDEFHQKLFEVLKREKEGIIKRLTI
;
A
#
# COMPACT_ATOMS: atom_id res chain seq x y z
N ALA A 1 -5.68 9.22 22.44
CA ALA A 1 -4.51 10.01 22.88
C ALA A 1 -4.57 10.39 24.36
N LYS A 2 -5.49 11.27 24.81
CA LYS A 2 -5.52 11.71 26.22
C LYS A 2 -5.64 10.60 27.28
N LYS A 3 -6.17 9.42 26.91
CA LYS A 3 -6.38 8.26 27.79
C LYS A 3 -5.39 7.12 27.59
N ASP A 4 -4.51 7.20 26.58
CA ASP A 4 -3.57 6.12 26.22
C ASP A 4 -2.28 6.73 25.66
N GLU A 5 -1.19 6.61 26.44
CA GLU A 5 0.12 7.19 26.14
C GLU A 5 0.79 6.59 24.88
N ARG A 6 0.34 5.41 24.45
CA ARG A 6 0.84 4.76 23.23
C ARG A 6 0.36 5.51 21.99
N VAL A 7 -0.73 6.27 22.09
CA VAL A 7 -1.33 7.02 20.98
C VAL A 7 -0.76 8.44 20.93
N LYS A 8 0.06 8.70 19.91
CA LYS A 8 0.63 10.02 19.64
C LYS A 8 -0.11 10.68 18.46
N ILE A 9 -0.43 11.96 18.61
CA ILE A 9 -1.06 12.76 17.55
C ILE A 9 -0.04 13.73 17.01
N PHE A 10 0.13 13.74 15.70
CA PHE A 10 0.90 14.72 14.96
C PHE A 10 -0.05 15.43 14.00
N GLN A 11 0.00 16.76 13.99
CA GLN A 11 -0.83 17.58 13.11
C GLN A 11 0.08 18.20 12.05
N ASN A 12 -0.36 18.14 10.79
CA ASN A 12 0.28 18.86 9.70
C ASN A 12 -0.20 20.32 9.71
N ASP A 13 0.66 21.25 9.32
CA ASP A 13 0.31 22.67 9.22
C ASP A 13 -0.70 22.94 8.10
N GLU A 14 -0.73 22.09 7.08
CA GLU A 14 -1.66 22.14 5.95
C GLU A 14 -2.03 20.73 5.47
N ASN A 15 -2.97 20.64 4.52
CA ASN A 15 -3.33 19.36 3.90
C ASN A 15 -2.23 18.91 2.92
N LEU A 16 -1.46 17.89 3.32
CA LEU A 16 -0.36 17.32 2.52
C LEU A 16 -0.81 16.16 1.60
N GLY A 17 -2.05 15.72 1.71
CA GLY A 17 -2.51 14.46 1.12
C GLY A 17 -2.03 13.22 1.88
N THR A 18 -2.51 12.06 1.46
CA THR A 18 -2.33 10.78 2.16
C THR A 18 -0.86 10.35 2.22
N PHE A 19 -0.14 10.42 1.09
CA PHE A 19 1.22 9.90 0.98
C PHE A 19 2.19 10.62 1.93
N ALA A 20 2.30 11.94 1.80
CA ALA A 20 3.17 12.75 2.64
C ALA A 20 2.81 12.63 4.12
N THR A 21 1.51 12.57 4.47
CA THR A 21 1.06 12.36 5.86
C THR A 21 1.53 11.02 6.42
N ARG A 22 1.39 9.93 5.66
CA ARG A 22 1.88 8.60 6.06
C ARG A 22 3.40 8.59 6.21
N ASN A 23 4.13 9.23 5.29
CA ASN A 23 5.59 9.30 5.34
C ASN A 23 6.08 10.06 6.58
N LEU A 24 5.45 11.19 6.93
CA LEU A 24 5.73 11.90 8.18
C LEU A 24 5.45 11.00 9.40
N GLY A 25 4.36 10.24 9.38
CA GLY A 25 4.07 9.23 10.41
C GLY A 25 5.20 8.21 10.59
N VAL A 26 5.75 7.69 9.48
CA VAL A 26 6.91 6.79 9.51
C VAL A 26 8.13 7.47 10.14
N LEU A 27 8.45 8.70 9.73
CA LEU A 27 9.60 9.44 10.26
C LEU A 27 9.48 9.71 11.76
N LYS A 28 8.26 10.01 12.25
CA LYS A 28 7.98 10.27 13.67
C LYS A 28 7.89 8.99 14.52
N SER A 29 7.62 7.84 13.91
CA SER A 29 7.55 6.55 14.60
C SER A 29 8.92 6.20 15.22
N ARG A 30 8.92 5.55 16.38
CA ARG A 30 10.13 4.99 17.00
C ARG A 30 10.21 3.46 16.87
N ALA A 31 9.22 2.83 16.24
CA ALA A 31 9.16 1.38 16.09
C ALA A 31 10.06 0.91 14.94
N ASP A 32 10.57 -0.31 15.05
CA ASP A 32 11.36 -0.97 13.99
C ASP A 32 10.50 -1.46 12.83
N PHE A 33 9.21 -1.67 13.08
CA PHE A 33 8.24 -2.16 12.11
C PHE A 33 7.04 -1.22 12.00
N ILE A 34 6.48 -1.11 10.80
CA ILE A 34 5.35 -0.25 10.48
C ILE A 34 4.21 -1.10 9.92
N MET A 35 3.01 -0.85 10.44
CA MET A 35 1.76 -1.27 9.83
C MET A 35 0.93 -0.02 9.58
N PHE A 36 0.42 0.13 8.35
CA PHE A 36 -0.50 1.22 8.01
C PHE A 36 -1.95 0.79 8.31
N LEU A 37 -2.71 1.71 8.87
CA LEU A 37 -4.13 1.56 9.18
C LEU A 37 -4.85 2.81 8.68
N ASP A 38 -5.84 2.62 7.81
CA ASP A 38 -6.69 3.71 7.35
C ASP A 38 -7.70 4.08 8.44
N SER A 39 -8.11 5.35 8.47
CA SER A 39 -8.90 5.91 9.57
C SER A 39 -10.34 5.37 9.66
N ASP A 40 -10.84 4.80 8.56
CA ASP A 40 -12.14 4.15 8.46
C ASP A 40 -12.07 2.62 8.69
N ASP A 41 -10.87 2.07 8.86
CA ASP A 41 -10.64 0.63 9.02
C ASP A 41 -10.30 0.26 10.48
N PHE A 42 -10.19 -1.05 10.75
CA PHE A 42 -9.70 -1.56 12.04
C PHE A 42 -8.87 -2.84 11.91
N LEU A 43 -8.11 -3.15 12.96
CA LEU A 43 -7.28 -4.35 13.04
C LEU A 43 -7.96 -5.45 13.86
N ALA A 44 -7.64 -6.70 13.56
CA ALA A 44 -7.92 -7.80 14.49
C ALA A 44 -7.17 -7.57 15.81
N LEU A 45 -7.73 -8.03 16.94
CA LEU A 45 -7.18 -7.78 18.27
C LEU A 45 -5.71 -8.24 18.42
N ASN A 46 -5.34 -9.33 17.76
CA ASN A 46 -3.99 -9.91 17.79
C ASN A 46 -3.12 -9.51 16.58
N ALA A 47 -3.54 -8.56 15.74
CA ALA A 47 -2.86 -8.23 14.49
C ALA A 47 -1.37 -7.88 14.68
N CYS A 48 -1.07 -7.02 15.65
CA CYS A 48 0.30 -6.60 15.95
C CYS A 48 1.16 -7.76 16.48
N GLU A 49 0.59 -8.62 17.33
CA GLU A 49 1.31 -9.79 17.89
C GLU A 49 1.66 -10.80 16.79
N VAL A 50 0.69 -11.12 15.92
CA VAL A 50 0.87 -12.02 14.78
C VAL A 50 1.94 -11.46 13.84
N ALA A 51 1.83 -10.18 13.46
CA ALA A 51 2.78 -9.54 12.58
C ALA A 51 4.20 -9.49 13.18
N LEU A 52 4.32 -9.12 14.46
CA LEU A 52 5.61 -9.02 15.14
C LEU A 52 6.31 -10.37 15.27
N THR A 53 5.56 -11.42 15.63
CA THR A 53 6.08 -12.79 15.78
C THR A 53 6.62 -13.33 14.45
N LYS A 54 5.94 -13.01 13.35
CA LYS A 54 6.35 -13.45 12.01
C LYS A 54 7.54 -12.63 11.51
N ILE A 55 7.50 -11.29 11.59
CA ILE A 55 8.51 -10.44 10.94
C ILE A 55 9.89 -10.59 11.58
N LYS A 56 9.93 -10.88 12.90
CA LYS A 56 11.16 -11.20 13.64
C LYS A 56 11.90 -12.46 13.15
N GLN A 57 11.30 -13.26 12.27
CA GLN A 57 11.95 -14.39 11.60
C GLN A 57 12.83 -13.95 10.40
N GLY A 58 13.12 -12.65 10.30
CA GLY A 58 13.99 -12.06 9.30
C GLY A 58 13.31 -11.78 7.97
N PHE A 59 12.00 -11.50 7.96
CA PHE A 59 11.30 -11.07 6.75
C PHE A 59 11.37 -9.55 6.57
N ASP A 60 11.43 -9.12 5.32
CA ASP A 60 11.41 -7.71 4.94
C ASP A 60 9.98 -7.16 4.81
N LEU A 61 9.07 -8.04 4.42
CA LEU A 61 7.67 -7.75 4.20
C LEU A 61 6.81 -8.94 4.61
N LEU A 62 5.76 -8.66 5.36
CA LEU A 62 4.64 -9.58 5.52
C LEU A 62 3.41 -9.03 4.82
N CYS A 63 2.70 -9.87 4.08
CA CYS A 63 1.37 -9.58 3.55
C CYS A 63 0.35 -10.53 4.19
N PHE A 64 -0.79 -10.01 4.60
CA PHE A 64 -1.87 -10.78 5.22
C PHE A 64 -3.14 -10.66 4.40
N ASP A 65 -4.11 -11.54 4.61
CA ASP A 65 -5.47 -11.33 4.09
C ASP A 65 -6.23 -10.30 4.94
N ALA A 66 -7.43 -9.95 4.49
CA ALA A 66 -8.31 -9.00 5.17
C ALA A 66 -9.77 -9.43 5.10
N PHE A 67 -10.57 -9.00 6.06
CA PHE A 67 -12.01 -8.97 5.93
C PHE A 67 -12.45 -7.69 5.23
N VAL A 68 -13.48 -7.79 4.41
CA VAL A 68 -14.12 -6.66 3.72
C VAL A 68 -15.55 -6.57 4.23
N HIS A 69 -15.85 -5.47 4.88
CA HIS A 69 -17.17 -5.13 5.40
C HIS A 69 -17.89 -4.27 4.36
N ARG A 70 -18.97 -4.82 3.80
CA ARG A 70 -19.92 -4.14 2.91
C ARG A 70 -21.33 -4.38 3.48
N VAL A 71 -22.29 -4.77 2.64
CA VAL A 71 -23.60 -5.30 3.10
C VAL A 71 -23.44 -6.57 3.94
N LYS A 72 -22.45 -7.40 3.61
CA LYS A 72 -22.05 -8.58 4.38
C LYS A 72 -20.53 -8.59 4.50
N THR A 73 -20.03 -9.04 5.65
CA THR A 73 -18.61 -9.31 5.85
C THR A 73 -18.18 -10.48 4.97
N LYS A 74 -17.11 -10.30 4.20
CA LYS A 74 -16.48 -11.35 3.42
C LYS A 74 -14.99 -11.36 3.65
N GLN A 75 -14.40 -12.55 3.67
CA GLN A 75 -12.95 -12.66 3.59
C GLN A 75 -12.48 -12.33 2.18
N PHE A 76 -11.44 -11.50 2.08
CA PHE A 76 -10.76 -11.19 0.85
C PHE A 76 -9.61 -12.17 0.66
N TYR A 77 -9.90 -13.28 -0.02
CA TYR A 77 -8.94 -14.36 -0.29
C TYR A 77 -7.90 -13.94 -1.34
N ARG A 78 -6.86 -13.20 -0.94
CA ARG A 78 -5.75 -12.85 -1.83
C ARG A 78 -4.77 -14.01 -1.95
N PHE A 79 -4.62 -14.79 -0.89
CA PHE A 79 -3.66 -15.87 -0.81
C PHE A 79 -4.34 -17.23 -0.70
N LYS A 80 -3.87 -18.22 -1.46
CA LYS A 80 -4.40 -19.61 -1.42
C LYS A 80 -3.79 -20.43 -0.27
N GLN A 81 -2.58 -20.07 0.12
CA GLN A 81 -1.82 -20.66 1.21
C GLN A 81 -0.84 -19.64 1.77
N ASP A 82 -0.29 -19.97 2.94
CA ASP A 82 0.86 -19.24 3.47
C ASP A 82 2.08 -19.65 2.64
N GLU A 83 2.89 -18.66 2.24
CA GLU A 83 4.00 -18.90 1.32
C GLU A 83 5.11 -17.87 1.56
N VAL A 84 6.36 -18.29 1.33
CA VAL A 84 7.55 -17.46 1.44
C VAL A 84 8.17 -17.34 0.05
N PHE A 85 8.60 -16.13 -0.27
CA PHE A 85 9.15 -15.78 -1.58
C PHE A 85 10.46 -15.03 -1.41
N ASN A 86 11.38 -15.25 -2.34
CA ASN A 86 12.34 -14.21 -2.68
C ASN A 86 11.67 -13.12 -3.54
N GLN A 87 12.39 -12.03 -3.81
CA GLN A 87 11.86 -10.93 -4.62
C GLN A 87 11.29 -11.39 -5.96
N LYS A 88 12.08 -12.11 -6.75
CA LYS A 88 11.72 -12.51 -8.12
C LYS A 88 10.45 -13.37 -8.10
N GLU A 89 10.40 -14.35 -7.21
CA GLU A 89 9.24 -15.23 -7.03
C GLU A 89 7.99 -14.43 -6.62
N PHE A 90 8.14 -13.43 -5.75
CA PHE A 90 7.03 -12.58 -5.34
C PHE A 90 6.52 -11.71 -6.49
N LEU A 91 7.41 -11.16 -7.32
CA LEU A 91 7.01 -10.38 -8.49
C LEU A 91 6.31 -11.25 -9.53
N GLU A 92 6.78 -12.47 -9.76
CA GLU A 92 6.11 -13.47 -10.61
C GLU A 92 4.74 -13.85 -10.04
N PHE A 93 4.65 -14.06 -8.72
CA PHE A 93 3.40 -14.32 -8.02
C PHE A 93 2.40 -13.18 -8.21
N LEU A 94 2.83 -11.93 -8.00
CA LEU A 94 2.01 -10.72 -8.20
C LEU A 94 1.55 -10.59 -9.65
N SER A 95 2.46 -10.85 -10.59
CA SER A 95 2.17 -10.88 -12.02
C SER A 95 1.01 -11.84 -12.32
N LYS A 96 0.93 -13.00 -11.68
CA LYS A 96 -0.15 -13.98 -11.92
C LYS A 96 -1.48 -13.63 -11.26
N GLN A 97 -1.54 -12.62 -10.39
CA GLN A 97 -2.79 -12.22 -9.73
C GLN A 97 -3.71 -11.41 -10.65
N ARG A 98 -5.02 -11.62 -10.50
CA ARG A 98 -6.03 -10.78 -11.19
C ARG A 98 -5.94 -9.32 -10.75
N HIS A 99 -5.70 -9.12 -9.46
CA HIS A 99 -5.58 -7.81 -8.83
C HIS A 99 -4.26 -7.76 -8.08
N PHE A 100 -3.43 -6.79 -8.40
CA PHE A 100 -2.18 -6.58 -7.67
C PHE A 100 -2.51 -6.10 -6.25
N CYS A 101 -1.83 -6.66 -5.25
CA CYS A 101 -2.04 -6.33 -3.85
C CYS A 101 -1.32 -5.01 -3.48
N TRP A 102 -1.73 -3.90 -4.09
CA TRP A 102 -1.05 -2.61 -3.93
C TRP A 102 -1.32 -1.88 -2.63
N SER A 103 -2.35 -2.26 -1.88
CA SER A 103 -2.70 -1.55 -0.64
C SER A 103 -1.54 -1.53 0.34
N VAL A 104 -1.32 -0.42 1.05
CA VAL A 104 -0.31 -0.39 2.13
C VAL A 104 -0.81 -1.09 3.41
N TRP A 105 -2.13 -1.23 3.56
CA TRP A 105 -2.74 -1.94 4.68
C TRP A 105 -2.64 -3.47 4.56
N ALA A 106 -2.93 -4.16 5.67
CA ALA A 106 -2.71 -5.61 5.84
C ALA A 106 -1.28 -6.06 5.47
N LYS A 107 -0.31 -5.19 5.73
CA LYS A 107 1.11 -5.45 5.56
C LYS A 107 1.89 -4.98 6.78
N CYS A 108 3.00 -5.66 7.05
CA CYS A 108 3.98 -5.24 8.05
C CYS A 108 5.32 -5.05 7.36
N PHE A 109 5.89 -3.86 7.51
CA PHE A 109 7.09 -3.41 6.83
C PHE A 109 8.21 -3.19 7.85
N ARG A 110 9.45 -3.44 7.43
CA ARG A 110 10.64 -2.97 8.13
C ARG A 110 10.81 -1.47 7.94
N LYS A 111 10.90 -0.72 9.04
CA LYS A 111 11.04 0.73 9.00
C LYS A 111 12.33 1.16 8.32
N ASP A 112 13.45 0.49 8.60
CA ASP A 112 14.76 0.84 8.02
C ASP A 112 14.77 0.72 6.49
N MET A 113 14.00 -0.22 5.93
CA MET A 113 13.79 -0.32 4.49
C MET A 113 12.87 0.78 3.95
N ILE A 114 11.84 1.19 4.71
CA ILE A 114 11.02 2.35 4.32
C ILE A 114 11.91 3.61 4.24
N LEU A 115 12.85 3.78 5.17
CA LEU A 115 13.76 4.92 5.14
C LEU A 115 14.67 4.90 3.90
N LYS A 116 15.10 3.72 3.43
CA LYS A 116 15.86 3.60 2.16
C LYS A 116 15.03 4.03 0.95
N ILE A 117 13.73 3.70 0.88
CA ILE A 117 12.91 4.11 -0.27
C ILE A 117 12.66 5.62 -0.29
N PHE A 118 12.73 6.30 0.85
CA PHE A 118 12.63 7.76 0.95
C PHE A 118 13.84 8.48 0.31
N GLU A 119 14.93 7.78 0.04
CA GLU A 119 16.05 8.31 -0.76
C GLU A 119 15.74 8.30 -2.26
N LYS A 120 14.76 7.49 -2.70
CA LYS A 120 14.35 7.30 -4.11
C LYS A 120 13.11 8.10 -4.50
N ILE A 121 12.25 8.39 -3.54
CA ILE A 121 11.00 9.14 -3.72
C ILE A 121 11.02 10.37 -2.81
N LYS A 122 10.57 11.52 -3.33
CA LYS A 122 10.33 12.70 -2.51
C LYS A 122 9.30 12.39 -1.42
N ILE A 123 9.70 12.50 -0.16
CA ILE A 123 8.86 12.16 1.00
C ILE A 123 7.62 13.06 1.13
N ASP A 124 7.72 14.29 0.65
CA ASP A 124 6.73 15.36 0.69
C ASP A 124 5.88 15.42 -0.59
N GLU A 125 5.98 14.40 -1.43
CA GLU A 125 5.19 14.26 -2.64
C GLU A 125 3.69 14.22 -2.29
N ARG A 126 2.94 15.21 -2.81
CA ARG A 126 1.52 15.38 -2.47
C ARG A 126 0.68 14.48 -3.36
N LEU A 127 0.53 13.23 -2.94
CA LEU A 127 -0.32 12.24 -3.59
C LEU A 127 -1.42 11.79 -2.64
N SER A 128 -2.62 11.71 -3.15
CA SER A 128 -3.75 11.12 -2.44
C SER A 128 -4.46 10.04 -3.26
N TYR A 129 -3.92 9.70 -4.43
CA TYR A 129 -4.37 8.57 -5.23
C TYR A 129 -3.22 7.90 -5.98
N GLY A 130 -3.14 6.57 -5.93
CA GLY A 130 -2.08 5.78 -6.56
C GLY A 130 -0.77 5.75 -5.77
N GLU A 131 -0.70 6.44 -4.64
CA GLU A 131 0.41 6.47 -3.71
C GLU A 131 0.74 5.10 -3.13
N ASP A 132 -0.27 4.27 -2.88
CA ASP A 132 -0.13 2.89 -2.44
C ASP A 132 0.66 2.05 -3.44
N VAL A 133 0.36 2.24 -4.72
CA VAL A 133 1.03 1.55 -5.83
C VAL A 133 2.49 1.99 -5.90
N LEU A 134 2.75 3.29 -5.81
CA LEU A 134 4.11 3.82 -5.81
C LEU A 134 4.92 3.30 -4.62
N PHE A 135 4.37 3.41 -3.41
CA PHE A 135 5.04 2.98 -2.18
C PHE A 135 5.37 1.49 -2.23
N CYS A 136 4.37 0.65 -2.48
CA CYS A 136 4.53 -0.79 -2.52
C CYS A 136 5.47 -1.22 -3.65
N TYR A 137 5.34 -0.64 -4.86
CA TYR A 137 6.24 -0.96 -5.98
C TYR A 137 7.70 -0.76 -5.57
N VAL A 138 8.05 0.44 -5.09
CA VAL A 138 9.44 0.73 -4.73
C VAL A 138 9.88 -0.15 -3.58
N TYR A 139 9.06 -0.33 -2.54
CA TYR A 139 9.41 -1.22 -1.43
C TYR A 139 9.68 -2.66 -1.87
N PHE A 140 8.88 -3.21 -2.78
CA PHE A 140 9.07 -4.58 -3.30
C PHE A 140 10.40 -4.72 -4.05
N MET A 141 10.86 -3.68 -4.74
CA MET A 141 12.16 -3.68 -5.44
C MET A 141 13.38 -3.72 -4.50
N PHE A 142 13.20 -3.53 -3.19
CA PHE A 142 14.28 -3.65 -2.19
C PHE A 142 14.12 -4.85 -1.26
N CYS A 143 13.01 -5.58 -1.33
CA CYS A 143 12.79 -6.76 -0.50
C CYS A 143 13.60 -7.96 -0.98
N GLU A 144 14.15 -8.74 -0.06
CA GLU A 144 14.80 -10.02 -0.37
C GLU A 144 13.96 -11.19 0.12
N LYS A 145 13.32 -11.07 1.29
CA LYS A 145 12.52 -12.15 1.90
C LYS A 145 11.11 -11.67 2.25
N ILE A 146 10.12 -12.22 1.56
CA ILE A 146 8.72 -11.81 1.66
C ILE A 146 7.87 -13.01 2.09
N ALA A 147 6.89 -12.80 2.97
CA ALA A 147 5.92 -13.84 3.32
C ALA A 147 4.49 -13.35 3.13
N VAL A 148 3.63 -14.25 2.66
CA VAL A 148 2.18 -14.03 2.55
C VAL A 148 1.44 -14.99 3.47
N PHE A 149 0.33 -14.54 4.05
CA PHE A 149 -0.47 -15.33 4.98
C PHE A 149 -1.97 -15.19 4.69
N LYS A 150 -2.70 -16.30 4.74
CA LYS A 150 -4.16 -16.34 4.69
C LYS A 150 -4.84 -15.78 5.93
N THR A 151 -4.07 -15.65 7.01
CA THR A 151 -4.59 -15.10 8.26
C THR A 151 -5.06 -13.67 8.00
N CYS A 152 -6.31 -13.41 8.34
CA CYS A 152 -6.88 -12.07 8.26
C CYS A 152 -6.53 -11.30 9.53
N ILE A 153 -5.79 -10.21 9.38
CA ILE A 153 -5.44 -9.33 10.52
C ILE A 153 -6.04 -7.93 10.38
N TYR A 154 -6.71 -7.67 9.26
CA TYR A 154 -7.18 -6.35 8.87
C TYR A 154 -8.65 -6.41 8.47
N HIS A 155 -9.40 -5.40 8.85
CA HIS A 155 -10.81 -5.24 8.55
C HIS A 155 -11.00 -3.95 7.76
N TYR A 156 -11.26 -4.11 6.47
CA TYR A 156 -11.53 -3.02 5.55
C TYR A 156 -13.02 -2.67 5.59
N GLU A 157 -13.33 -1.43 5.93
CA GLU A 157 -14.70 -0.90 5.98
C GLU A 157 -15.03 -0.18 4.68
N PHE A 158 -16.01 -0.70 3.95
CA PHE A 158 -16.39 -0.09 2.68
C PHE A 158 -17.11 1.24 2.90
N ASN A 159 -16.52 2.30 2.37
CA ASN A 159 -17.12 3.62 2.36
C ASN A 159 -17.60 3.99 0.95
N PRO A 160 -18.92 4.15 0.72
CA PRO A 160 -19.45 4.56 -0.59
C PRO A 160 -19.06 6.01 -0.96
N ASN A 161 -18.67 6.81 0.02
CA ASN A 161 -18.16 8.17 -0.18
C ASN A 161 -16.62 8.22 -0.19
N GLY A 162 -15.96 7.07 -0.07
CA GLY A 162 -14.52 6.94 -0.12
C GLY A 162 -13.96 7.44 -1.45
N ARG A 163 -12.69 7.87 -1.43
CA ARG A 163 -12.05 8.54 -2.58
C ARG A 163 -12.13 7.75 -3.88
N TYR A 164 -12.07 6.41 -3.79
CA TYR A 164 -12.18 5.53 -4.95
C TYR A 164 -13.58 5.52 -5.56
N GLU A 165 -14.64 5.48 -4.74
CA GLU A 165 -16.04 5.40 -5.18
C GLU A 165 -16.61 6.78 -5.56
N ASN A 166 -15.96 7.85 -5.12
CA ASN A 166 -16.42 9.22 -5.29
C ASN A 166 -16.57 9.61 -6.77
N LYS A 167 -17.69 10.27 -7.11
CA LYS A 167 -18.02 10.73 -8.48
C LYS A 167 -17.82 12.22 -8.68
N ASN A 168 -17.37 12.96 -7.66
CA ASN A 168 -17.07 14.37 -7.78
C ASN A 168 -15.94 14.60 -8.81
N LYS A 169 -16.19 15.50 -9.77
CA LYS A 169 -15.27 15.77 -10.89
C LYS A 169 -13.91 16.31 -10.45
N GLU A 170 -13.86 17.14 -9.41
CA GLU A 170 -12.61 17.68 -8.88
C GLU A 170 -11.75 16.57 -8.27
N ILE A 171 -12.37 15.67 -7.50
CA ILE A 171 -11.69 14.50 -6.94
C ILE A 171 -11.19 13.57 -8.05
N LEU A 172 -12.01 13.32 -9.07
CA LEU A 172 -11.61 12.49 -10.22
C LEU A 172 -10.46 13.12 -11.01
N ASN A 173 -10.47 14.44 -11.22
CA ASN A 173 -9.39 15.16 -11.87
C ASN A 173 -8.10 15.07 -11.04
N GLN A 174 -8.17 15.27 -9.72
CA GLN A 174 -7.03 15.09 -8.83
C GLN A 174 -6.51 13.64 -8.89
N ASN A 175 -7.39 12.65 -8.85
CA ASN A 175 -7.02 11.24 -8.96
C ASN A 175 -6.30 10.95 -10.28
N TYR A 176 -6.74 11.54 -11.40
CA TYR A 176 -6.06 11.41 -12.68
C TYR A 176 -4.65 12.00 -12.66
N HIS A 177 -4.48 13.21 -12.12
CA HIS A 177 -3.19 13.87 -12.02
C HIS A 177 -2.22 13.13 -11.08
N ASP A 178 -2.70 12.72 -9.91
CA ASP A 178 -1.92 11.93 -8.94
C ASP A 178 -1.51 10.59 -9.54
N LYS A 179 -2.44 9.88 -10.20
CA LYS A 179 -2.14 8.60 -10.85
C LYS A 179 -1.12 8.76 -11.99
N LYS A 180 -1.25 9.82 -12.80
CA LYS A 180 -0.27 10.13 -13.86
C LYS A 180 1.11 10.34 -13.25
N LYS A 181 1.22 11.17 -12.22
CA LYS A 181 2.47 11.47 -11.53
C LYS A 181 3.10 10.22 -10.89
N SER A 182 2.31 9.45 -10.15
CA SER A 182 2.73 8.16 -9.58
C SER A 182 3.28 7.21 -10.66
N ASN A 183 2.56 7.06 -11.78
CA ASN A 183 2.98 6.18 -12.87
C ASN A 183 4.28 6.66 -13.54
N GLU A 184 4.50 7.97 -13.67
CA GLU A 184 5.74 8.54 -14.19
C GLU A 184 6.93 8.26 -13.27
N ILE A 185 6.74 8.37 -11.95
CA ILE A 185 7.77 8.03 -10.96
C ILE A 185 8.12 6.54 -11.04
N ILE A 186 7.12 5.65 -11.07
CA ILE A 186 7.32 4.20 -11.20
C ILE A 186 8.12 3.89 -12.47
N LYS A 187 7.74 4.45 -13.63
CA LYS A 187 8.45 4.25 -14.90
C LYS A 187 9.88 4.76 -14.91
N ARG A 188 10.18 5.80 -14.12
CA ARG A 188 11.54 6.30 -13.97
C ARG A 188 12.36 5.31 -13.14
N LEU A 189 11.84 4.90 -11.99
CA LEU A 189 12.52 4.00 -11.06
C LEU A 189 12.69 2.59 -11.64
N SER A 190 11.76 2.13 -12.47
CA SER A 190 11.86 0.80 -13.11
C SER A 190 13.08 0.61 -13.99
N LYS A 191 13.71 1.71 -14.44
CA LYS A 191 14.95 1.65 -15.23
C LYS A 191 16.16 1.21 -14.40
N GLU A 192 16.06 1.26 -13.07
CA GLU A 192 17.10 0.81 -12.14
C GLU A 192 17.04 -0.71 -11.88
N PHE A 193 15.98 -1.40 -12.32
CA PHE A 193 15.73 -2.81 -11.98
C PHE A 193 15.53 -3.69 -13.22
N ILE A 194 16.15 -4.87 -13.23
CA ILE A 194 16.11 -5.80 -14.37
C ILE A 194 14.96 -6.80 -14.18
N HIS A 195 13.73 -6.37 -14.50
CA HIS A 195 12.50 -7.20 -14.40
C HIS A 195 11.55 -6.97 -15.57
N ASP A 196 11.97 -7.32 -16.78
CA ASP A 196 11.26 -6.92 -18.01
C ASP A 196 9.83 -7.46 -18.11
N GLU A 197 9.59 -8.74 -17.82
CA GLU A 197 8.24 -9.33 -17.90
C GLU A 197 7.28 -8.73 -16.86
N PHE A 198 7.75 -8.57 -15.63
CA PHE A 198 6.96 -7.95 -14.57
C PHE A 198 6.63 -6.48 -14.91
N HIS A 199 7.62 -5.71 -15.36
CA HIS A 199 7.41 -4.30 -15.71
C HIS A 199 6.47 -4.13 -16.91
N GLN A 200 6.56 -4.99 -17.93
CA GLN A 200 5.61 -4.97 -19.05
C GLN A 200 4.17 -5.12 -18.53
N LYS A 201 3.91 -6.16 -17.73
CA LYS A 201 2.59 -6.41 -17.16
C LYS A 201 2.13 -5.29 -16.22
N LEU A 202 3.03 -4.78 -15.40
CA LEU A 202 2.77 -3.63 -14.52
C LEU A 202 2.30 -2.43 -15.35
N PHE A 203 3.01 -2.08 -16.42
CA PHE A 203 2.68 -0.91 -17.23
C PHE A 203 1.35 -1.06 -17.98
N GLU A 204 0.97 -2.27 -18.38
CA GLU A 204 -0.36 -2.55 -18.90
C GLU A 204 -1.46 -2.32 -17.86
N VAL A 205 -1.25 -2.76 -16.62
CA VAL A 205 -2.18 -2.51 -15.51
C VAL A 205 -2.28 -1.01 -15.21
N LEU A 206 -1.15 -0.32 -15.06
CA LEU A 206 -1.12 1.12 -14.80
C LEU A 206 -1.80 1.93 -15.91
N LYS A 207 -1.65 1.50 -17.17
CA LYS A 207 -2.34 2.10 -18.32
C LYS A 207 -3.86 1.90 -18.23
N ARG A 208 -4.32 0.67 -18.00
CA ARG A 208 -5.75 0.34 -17.87
C ARG A 208 -6.42 1.08 -16.72
N GLU A 209 -5.76 1.17 -15.57
CA GLU A 209 -6.27 1.91 -14.41
C GLU A 209 -6.42 3.40 -14.71
N LYS A 210 -5.43 4.01 -15.39
CA LYS A 210 -5.51 5.41 -15.82
C LYS A 210 -6.66 5.65 -16.80
N GLU A 211 -6.84 4.75 -17.77
CA GLU A 211 -7.97 4.80 -18.72
C GLU A 211 -9.33 4.66 -18.01
N GLY A 212 -9.40 3.85 -16.95
CA GLY A 212 -10.60 3.74 -16.11
C GLY A 212 -11.00 5.06 -15.45
N ILE A 213 -10.05 5.87 -14.99
CA ILE A 213 -10.32 7.21 -14.43
C ILE A 213 -10.82 8.16 -15.52
N ILE A 214 -10.19 8.14 -16.72
CA ILE A 214 -10.61 8.96 -17.85
C ILE A 214 -12.07 8.66 -18.22
N LYS A 215 -12.46 7.38 -18.29
CA LYS A 215 -13.85 6.98 -18.57
C LYS A 215 -14.84 7.52 -17.53
N ARG A 216 -14.44 7.62 -16.26
CA ARG A 216 -15.28 8.19 -15.20
C ARG A 216 -15.39 9.70 -15.27
N LEU A 217 -14.41 10.39 -15.84
CA LEU A 217 -14.45 11.84 -16.06
C LEU A 217 -15.35 12.24 -17.24
N THR A 218 -15.59 11.31 -18.17
CA THR A 218 -16.43 11.53 -19.36
C THR A 218 -17.91 11.22 -19.16
N ILE A 219 -18.30 10.71 -17.99
CA ILE A 219 -19.69 10.40 -17.60
C ILE A 219 -20.19 11.53 -16.67
#